data_AF-A0A0Q0XP79-F1
#
_entry.id   AF-A0A0Q0XP79-F1
#
_cell.length_a   1.000
_cell.length_b   1.000
_cell.length_c   1.000
_cell.angle_alpha   90.00
_cell.angle_beta   90.00
_cell.angle_gamma   90.00
#
_symmetry.space_group_name_H-M   'P 1'
#
loop_
_entity.id
_entity.type
_entity.pdbx_description
1 polymer ?
#
loop_
_entity_poly.entity_id
_entity_poly.type
_entity_poly.pdbx_seq_one_letter_code
_entity_poly.pdbx_strand_id
1 'polypeptide(L)'
;MTSERKIKIAESFSNKYVETELDIDLSQKEFELLGRGFFAGSMDEKWNIFIHKDSLFFARSWTDNCIYKADLEIRRSGIKLNNLKITKNTDEYKGTDLKSDTDLFKKLLQMYLDREDLYIDYRVKLPLIKLTIEKYSKENELRKSIGSQSVELNLQIYNSLIESSSDYITINGLEELTYNTKKYDSKYELLSLHISNKENPSDSTTFFFNQEGTELLGQIIINKKPASNNVHK
;
A
#
# COMPACT_ATOMS: atom_id res chain seq x y z
N MET A 1 2.02 16.99 14.55
CA MET A 1 2.36 16.25 15.79
C MET A 1 3.38 17.05 16.61
N THR A 2 3.17 17.24 17.91
CA THR A 2 4.10 17.98 18.78
C THR A 2 5.35 17.16 19.12
N SER A 3 6.46 17.83 19.48
CA SER A 3 7.69 17.16 19.90
C SER A 3 7.50 16.29 21.15
N GLU A 4 6.71 16.77 22.11
CA GLU A 4 6.35 16.02 23.34
C GLU A 4 5.63 14.71 23.02
N ARG A 5 4.67 14.75 22.08
CA ARG A 5 3.97 13.53 21.64
C ARG A 5 4.91 12.54 20.95
N LYS A 6 5.86 13.01 20.12
CA LYS A 6 6.89 12.15 19.51
C LYS A 6 7.73 11.44 20.58
N ILE A 7 8.19 12.18 21.59
CA ILE A 7 8.99 11.64 22.70
C ILE A 7 8.19 10.58 23.45
N LYS A 8 6.94 10.89 23.84
CA LYS A 8 6.06 9.96 24.55
C LYS A 8 5.86 8.64 23.79
N ILE A 9 5.61 8.71 22.49
CA ILE A 9 5.44 7.52 21.63
C ILE A 9 6.75 6.72 21.53
N ALA A 10 7.88 7.40 21.35
CA ALA A 10 9.19 6.74 21.24
C ALA A 10 9.56 6.03 22.55
N GLU A 11 9.28 6.64 23.70
CA GLU A 11 9.51 6.09 25.03
C GLU A 11 8.53 4.99 25.41
N SER A 12 7.33 4.96 24.80
CA SER A 12 6.34 3.91 25.01
C SER A 12 6.57 2.66 24.15
N PHE A 13 7.63 2.59 23.33
CA PHE A 13 7.90 1.40 22.55
C PHE A 13 8.07 0.18 23.45
N SER A 14 7.35 -0.90 23.12
CA SER A 14 7.31 -2.09 23.97
C SER A 14 8.68 -2.72 24.17
N ASN A 15 8.97 -3.10 25.40
CA ASN A 15 10.08 -3.96 25.77
C ASN A 15 9.84 -5.44 25.42
N LYS A 16 8.62 -5.82 24.99
CA LYS A 16 8.33 -7.11 24.36
C LYS A 16 8.39 -6.95 22.85
N TYR A 17 9.55 -7.23 22.26
CA TYR A 17 9.76 -7.12 20.81
C TYR A 17 10.55 -8.31 20.27
N VAL A 18 10.47 -8.47 18.95
CA VAL A 18 11.40 -9.28 18.17
C VAL A 18 12.19 -8.35 17.26
N GLU A 19 13.36 -8.82 16.82
CA GLU A 19 14.27 -8.04 16.02
C GLU A 19 14.71 -8.82 14.78
N THR A 20 14.95 -8.08 13.70
CA THR A 20 15.56 -8.60 12.47
C THR A 20 16.53 -7.57 11.91
N GLU A 21 17.55 -8.04 11.21
CA GLU A 21 18.44 -7.19 10.45
C GLU A 21 17.71 -6.53 9.27
N LEU A 22 18.10 -5.30 8.98
CA LEU A 22 17.77 -4.52 7.80
C LEU A 22 19.06 -4.11 7.09
N ASP A 23 18.93 -3.91 5.79
CA ASP A 23 19.99 -3.38 4.96
C ASP A 23 19.37 -2.38 3.98
N ILE A 24 19.01 -1.21 4.50
CA ILE A 24 18.33 -0.17 3.72
C ILE A 24 19.11 1.13 3.82
N ASP A 25 19.75 1.51 2.72
CA ASP A 25 20.34 2.83 2.58
C ASP A 25 19.25 3.87 2.27
N LEU A 26 19.37 5.02 2.93
CA LEU A 26 18.55 6.20 2.72
C LEU A 26 19.40 7.29 2.07
N SER A 27 18.88 7.84 0.99
CA SER A 27 19.39 9.10 0.43
C SER A 27 19.15 10.24 1.42
N GLN A 28 19.93 11.31 1.26
CA GLN A 28 19.78 12.52 2.07
C GLN A 28 18.35 13.09 2.00
N LYS A 29 17.73 13.07 0.80
CA LYS A 29 16.36 13.56 0.59
C LYS A 29 15.33 12.72 1.36
N GLU A 30 15.49 11.39 1.37
CA GLU A 30 14.61 10.49 2.11
C GLU A 30 14.77 10.67 3.61
N PHE A 31 15.99 10.83 4.09
CA PHE A 31 16.25 11.12 5.50
C PHE A 31 15.60 12.44 5.94
N GLU A 32 15.70 13.49 5.12
CA GLU A 32 15.04 14.76 5.38
C GLU A 32 13.51 14.65 5.35
N LEU A 33 12.95 13.85 4.44
CA LEU A 33 11.52 13.54 4.40
C LEU A 33 11.07 12.86 5.70
N LEU A 34 11.77 11.82 6.13
CA LEU A 34 11.48 11.09 7.38
C LEU A 34 11.71 11.95 8.62
N GLY A 35 12.67 12.89 8.57
CA GLY A 35 12.95 13.87 9.62
C GLY A 35 11.81 14.86 9.82
N ARG A 36 11.19 15.33 8.73
CA ARG A 36 9.93 16.09 8.80
C ARG A 36 8.81 15.22 9.40
N GLY A 37 8.81 13.95 9.02
CA GLY A 37 7.87 12.93 9.48
C GLY A 37 6.56 12.96 8.68
N PHE A 38 5.84 11.85 8.73
CA PHE A 38 4.52 11.67 8.15
C PHE A 38 3.52 11.55 9.28
N PHE A 39 2.50 12.41 9.29
CA PHE A 39 1.50 12.42 10.36
C PHE A 39 0.12 12.36 9.75
N ALA A 40 -0.66 11.40 10.21
CA ALA A 40 -2.01 11.20 9.76
C ALA A 40 -2.90 12.41 10.08
N GLY A 41 -3.58 12.93 9.07
CA GLY A 41 -4.69 13.88 9.17
C GLY A 41 -6.05 13.21 9.25
N SER A 42 -6.18 11.93 8.88
CA SER A 42 -7.43 11.16 8.91
C SER A 42 -7.23 9.69 9.33
N MET A 43 -8.33 8.97 9.53
CA MET A 43 -8.30 7.54 9.87
C MET A 43 -7.79 6.63 8.73
N ASP A 44 -7.83 7.12 7.49
CA ASP A 44 -7.29 6.41 6.32
C ASP A 44 -5.76 6.38 6.36
N GLU A 45 -5.17 7.43 6.95
CA GLU A 45 -3.73 7.53 7.18
C GLU A 45 -3.41 6.81 8.49
N LYS A 46 -3.05 5.54 8.37
CA LYS A 46 -2.96 4.64 9.54
C LYS A 46 -1.71 4.81 10.40
N TRP A 47 -0.75 5.62 9.97
CA TRP A 47 0.59 5.65 10.52
C TRP A 47 1.10 7.06 10.75
N ASN A 48 1.67 7.26 11.94
CA ASN A 48 2.57 8.35 12.26
C ASN A 48 4.01 7.83 12.16
N ILE A 49 4.81 8.42 11.29
CA ILE A 49 6.19 8.03 11.02
C ILE A 49 7.11 9.20 11.33
N PHE A 50 8.11 9.00 12.17
CA PHE A 50 9.01 10.08 12.56
C PHE A 50 10.34 9.55 13.08
N ILE A 51 11.37 10.39 12.94
CA ILE A 51 12.66 10.16 13.58
C ILE A 51 12.68 10.78 14.97
N HIS A 52 13.20 10.04 15.94
CA HIS A 52 13.57 10.56 17.25
C HIS A 52 14.91 9.97 17.67
N LYS A 53 15.88 10.83 18.00
CA LYS A 53 17.29 10.46 18.24
C LYS A 53 17.85 9.67 17.05
N ASP A 54 18.26 8.43 17.28
CA ASP A 54 18.90 7.50 16.37
C ASP A 54 17.93 6.41 15.89
N SER A 55 16.62 6.69 15.85
CA SER A 55 15.65 5.69 15.42
C SER A 55 14.46 6.29 14.66
N LEU A 56 13.97 5.52 13.70
CA LEU A 56 12.74 5.76 12.97
C LEU A 56 11.59 4.96 13.61
N PHE A 57 10.49 5.63 13.91
CA PHE A 57 9.34 5.03 14.58
C PHE A 57 8.11 5.03 13.68
N PHE A 58 7.32 3.96 13.74
CA PHE A 58 6.02 3.85 13.12
C PHE A 58 4.99 3.55 14.21
N ALA A 59 4.07 4.48 14.43
CA ALA A 59 3.00 4.35 15.41
C ALA A 59 1.63 4.39 14.73
N ARG A 60 0.65 3.70 15.30
CA ARG A 60 -0.74 3.81 14.83
C ARG A 60 -1.28 5.19 15.14
N SER A 61 -1.88 5.83 14.14
CA SER A 61 -2.33 7.22 14.25
C SER A 61 -3.44 7.45 15.28
N TRP A 62 -4.24 6.41 15.56
CA TRP A 62 -5.42 6.47 16.43
C TRP A 62 -5.19 5.95 17.86
N THR A 63 -4.15 5.16 18.12
CA THR A 63 -3.81 4.70 19.50
C THR A 63 -2.47 5.18 20.01
N ASP A 64 -1.62 5.74 19.15
CA ASP A 64 -0.21 6.04 19.44
C ASP A 64 0.65 4.81 19.80
N ASN A 65 0.11 3.58 19.66
CA ASN A 65 0.89 2.36 19.84
C ASN A 65 2.03 2.31 18.83
N CYS A 66 3.26 2.24 19.33
CA CYS A 66 4.45 2.16 18.49
C CYS A 66 4.71 0.70 18.09
N ILE A 67 4.59 0.43 16.80
CA ILE A 67 4.63 -0.94 16.26
C ILE A 67 6.04 -1.30 15.80
N TYR A 68 6.68 -0.36 15.10
CA TYR A 68 8.02 -0.55 14.55
C TYR A 68 8.98 0.52 15.05
N LYS A 69 10.18 0.08 15.40
CA LYS A 69 11.34 0.93 15.66
C LYS A 69 12.49 0.42 14.80
N ALA A 70 12.97 1.24 13.87
CA ALA A 70 14.16 0.92 13.08
C ALA A 70 15.32 1.80 13.53
N ASP A 71 16.45 1.18 13.84
CA ASP A 71 17.65 1.89 14.27
C ASP A 71 18.31 2.58 13.05
N LEU A 72 18.76 3.82 13.24
CA LEU A 72 19.39 4.67 12.22
C LEU A 72 20.88 4.80 12.50
N GLU A 73 21.69 4.56 11.48
CA GLU A 73 23.13 4.77 11.54
C GLU A 73 23.55 5.84 10.52
N ILE A 74 24.07 6.96 11.01
CA ILE A 74 24.62 8.02 10.17
C ILE A 74 26.10 7.75 9.96
N ARG A 75 26.48 7.42 8.72
CA ARG A 75 27.86 7.15 8.29
C ARG A 75 28.35 8.28 7.40
N ARG A 76 29.67 8.35 7.18
CA ARG A 76 30.25 9.27 6.18
C ARG A 76 29.73 9.02 4.76
N SER A 77 29.37 7.77 4.45
CA SER A 77 28.89 7.34 3.14
C SER A 77 27.38 7.48 2.94
N GLY A 78 26.62 7.86 3.98
CA GLY A 78 25.16 7.95 3.91
C GLY A 78 24.47 7.57 5.21
N ILE A 79 23.14 7.49 5.17
CA ILE A 79 22.31 7.09 6.30
C ILE A 79 21.75 5.69 6.03
N LYS A 80 21.76 4.83 7.05
CA LYS A 80 21.30 3.44 6.92
C LYS A 80 20.30 3.06 8.01
N LEU A 81 19.30 2.25 7.66
CA LEU A 81 18.51 1.48 8.62
C LEU A 81 19.11 0.07 8.71
N ASN A 82 19.56 -0.31 9.90
CA ASN A 82 20.32 -1.54 10.14
C ASN A 82 19.54 -2.62 10.89
N ASN A 83 18.65 -2.25 11.80
CA ASN A 83 17.89 -3.19 12.61
C ASN A 83 16.43 -2.74 12.71
N LEU A 84 15.50 -3.69 12.63
CA LEU A 84 14.07 -3.47 12.83
C LEU A 84 13.61 -4.22 14.08
N LYS A 85 13.07 -3.48 15.03
CA LYS A 85 12.38 -3.99 16.21
C LYS A 85 10.88 -3.86 16.01
N ILE A 86 10.17 -4.95 16.28
CA ILE A 86 8.72 -5.08 16.08
C ILE A 86 8.08 -5.48 17.40
N THR A 87 7.11 -4.69 17.88
CA THR A 87 6.38 -5.04 19.11
C THR A 87 5.70 -6.40 18.98
N LYS A 88 5.80 -7.21 20.04
CA LYS A 88 5.03 -8.45 20.24
C LYS A 88 4.05 -8.31 21.40
N ASN A 89 3.79 -7.09 21.86
CA ASN A 89 2.67 -6.84 22.74
C ASN A 89 1.36 -7.02 21.96
N THR A 90 0.64 -8.11 22.22
CA THR A 90 -0.60 -8.47 21.52
C THR A 90 -1.76 -7.50 21.78
N ASP A 91 -1.68 -6.73 22.86
CA ASP A 91 -2.65 -5.66 23.17
C ASP A 91 -2.42 -4.44 22.27
N GLU A 92 -1.20 -4.24 21.78
CA GLU A 92 -0.82 -3.15 20.89
C GLU A 92 -0.88 -3.55 19.42
N TYR A 93 -0.44 -4.77 19.10
CA TYR A 93 -0.27 -5.26 17.74
C TYR A 93 -0.48 -6.78 17.63
N LYS A 94 -1.46 -7.18 16.82
CA LYS A 94 -1.72 -8.57 16.47
C LYS A 94 -0.98 -8.95 15.18
N GLY A 95 0.35 -8.85 15.21
CA GLY A 95 1.19 -9.30 14.10
C GLY A 95 1.09 -10.80 13.87
N THR A 96 1.31 -11.25 12.63
CA THR A 96 1.20 -12.66 12.25
C THR A 96 2.49 -13.41 12.55
N ASP A 97 3.58 -13.00 11.90
CA ASP A 97 4.90 -13.58 12.01
C ASP A 97 5.97 -12.53 11.63
N LEU A 98 7.22 -12.78 12.01
CA LEU A 98 8.32 -11.83 11.80
C LEU A 98 8.52 -11.46 10.33
N LYS A 99 8.40 -12.43 9.42
CA LYS A 99 8.61 -12.18 7.99
C LYS A 99 7.49 -11.28 7.44
N SER A 100 6.24 -11.62 7.71
CA SER A 100 5.08 -10.83 7.28
C SER A 100 5.10 -9.42 7.87
N ASP A 101 5.48 -9.28 9.14
CA ASP A 101 5.61 -7.97 9.80
C ASP A 101 6.74 -7.12 9.18
N THR A 102 7.86 -7.75 8.82
CA THR A 102 8.99 -7.09 8.15
C THR A 102 8.64 -6.68 6.73
N ASP A 103 7.96 -7.55 5.99
CA ASP A 103 7.46 -7.27 4.63
C ASP A 103 6.48 -6.09 4.66
N LEU A 104 5.60 -6.02 5.66
CA LEU A 104 4.71 -4.88 5.87
C LEU A 104 5.48 -3.59 6.15
N PHE A 105 6.47 -3.61 7.06
CA PHE A 105 7.33 -2.45 7.31
C PHE A 105 7.98 -1.94 6.02
N LYS A 106 8.60 -2.84 5.25
CA LYS A 106 9.26 -2.51 3.98
C LYS A 106 8.27 -1.94 2.96
N LYS A 107 7.08 -2.53 2.84
CA LYS A 107 6.00 -2.04 1.96
C LYS A 107 5.53 -0.63 2.36
N LEU A 108 5.40 -0.35 3.66
CA LEU A 108 5.03 0.98 4.14
C LEU A 108 6.15 2.00 3.85
N LEU A 109 7.40 1.67 4.20
CA LEU A 109 8.54 2.54 3.93
C LEU A 109 8.66 2.84 2.43
N GLN A 110 8.47 1.83 1.59
CA GLN A 110 8.44 1.97 0.13
C GLN A 110 7.39 2.98 -0.33
N MET A 111 6.17 2.85 0.19
CA MET A 111 5.05 3.73 -0.15
C MET A 111 5.32 5.19 0.28
N TYR A 112 5.82 5.42 1.49
CA TYR A 112 6.07 6.77 2.00
C TYR A 112 7.28 7.45 1.37
N LEU A 113 8.25 6.68 0.85
CA LEU A 113 9.43 7.20 0.16
C LEU A 113 9.30 7.19 -1.38
N ASP A 114 8.19 6.70 -1.93
CA ASP A 114 7.98 6.49 -3.38
C ASP A 114 9.09 5.63 -4.03
N ARG A 115 9.55 4.59 -3.33
CA ARG A 115 10.51 3.59 -3.82
C ARG A 115 9.82 2.41 -4.50
N GLU A 116 10.58 1.52 -5.14
CA GLU A 116 10.07 0.27 -5.71
C GLU A 116 10.86 -0.99 -5.34
N ASP A 117 11.98 -0.85 -4.63
CA ASP A 117 12.98 -1.90 -4.46
C ASP A 117 13.05 -2.49 -3.05
N LEU A 118 12.33 -1.91 -2.07
CA LEU A 118 12.35 -2.36 -0.69
C LEU A 118 11.51 -3.63 -0.47
N TYR A 119 10.37 -3.73 -1.16
CA TYR A 119 9.46 -4.85 -1.10
C TYR A 119 8.97 -5.21 -2.49
N ILE A 120 9.17 -6.47 -2.86
CA ILE A 120 8.70 -7.02 -4.13
C ILE A 120 7.68 -8.10 -3.82
N ASP A 121 6.42 -7.85 -4.19
CA ASP A 121 5.41 -8.89 -4.22
C ASP A 121 5.70 -9.83 -5.39
N TYR A 122 6.08 -11.08 -5.12
CA TYR A 122 6.51 -12.01 -6.17
C TYR A 122 5.39 -12.30 -7.20
N ARG A 123 4.13 -12.04 -6.85
CA ARG A 123 3.00 -12.23 -7.78
C ARG A 123 3.08 -11.30 -8.99
N VAL A 124 3.82 -10.18 -8.89
CA VAL A 124 4.09 -9.30 -10.05
C VAL A 124 4.95 -9.97 -11.12
N LYS A 125 5.61 -11.09 -10.79
CA LYS A 125 6.43 -11.88 -11.72
C LYS A 125 5.64 -13.00 -12.40
N LEU A 126 4.36 -13.20 -12.07
CA LEU A 126 3.52 -14.19 -12.73
C LEU A 126 3.33 -13.83 -14.23
N PRO A 127 3.10 -14.82 -15.11
CA PRO A 127 3.31 -14.67 -16.55
C PRO A 127 2.53 -13.51 -17.19
N LEU A 128 1.20 -13.50 -17.10
CA LEU A 128 0.38 -12.45 -17.70
C LEU A 128 0.46 -11.13 -16.90
N ILE A 129 0.71 -11.20 -15.59
CA ILE A 129 0.85 -10.02 -14.74
C ILE A 129 2.08 -9.22 -15.16
N LYS A 130 3.22 -9.90 -15.31
CA LYS A 130 4.47 -9.31 -15.79
C LYS A 130 4.29 -8.68 -17.17
N LEU A 131 3.69 -9.42 -18.12
CA LEU A 131 3.42 -8.90 -19.47
C LEU A 131 2.50 -7.68 -19.45
N THR A 132 1.51 -7.64 -18.55
CA THR A 132 0.61 -6.50 -18.37
C THR A 132 1.37 -5.28 -17.86
N ILE A 133 2.20 -5.45 -16.83
CA ILE A 133 3.04 -4.36 -16.30
C ILE A 133 3.97 -3.81 -17.39
N GLU A 134 4.66 -4.69 -18.12
CA GLU A 134 5.58 -4.30 -19.20
C GLU A 134 4.88 -3.58 -20.36
N LYS A 135 3.62 -3.93 -20.64
CA LYS A 135 2.82 -3.24 -21.66
C LYS A 135 2.50 -1.81 -21.23
N TYR A 136 2.11 -1.62 -19.98
CA TYR A 136 1.74 -0.30 -19.43
C TYR A 136 2.94 0.60 -19.13
N SER A 137 4.10 0.02 -18.78
CA SER A 137 5.28 0.79 -18.39
C SER A 137 6.04 1.39 -19.58
N LYS A 138 5.67 1.04 -20.82
CA LYS A 138 6.31 1.58 -22.03
C LYS A 138 6.10 3.08 -22.21
N GLU A 139 5.09 3.65 -21.55
CA GLU A 139 4.65 5.02 -21.81
C GLU A 139 4.81 5.95 -20.59
N ASN A 140 4.88 5.42 -19.36
CA ASN A 140 4.84 6.23 -18.13
C ASN A 140 5.53 5.56 -16.94
N GLU A 141 5.98 6.36 -15.96
CA GLU A 141 6.27 5.84 -14.62
C GLU A 141 4.97 5.41 -13.93
N LEU A 142 4.93 4.18 -13.43
CA LEU A 142 3.72 3.57 -12.89
C LEU A 142 3.76 3.48 -11.37
N ARG A 143 2.59 3.63 -10.76
CA ARG A 143 2.30 3.02 -9.45
C ARG A 143 1.57 1.72 -9.68
N LYS A 144 2.05 0.66 -9.04
CA LYS A 144 1.49 -0.68 -9.13
C LYS A 144 1.26 -1.27 -7.75
N SER A 145 0.12 -1.92 -7.58
CA SER A 145 -0.14 -2.73 -6.39
C SER A 145 -0.86 -4.00 -6.78
N ILE A 146 -0.56 -5.09 -6.08
CA ILE A 146 -1.21 -6.38 -6.28
C ILE A 146 -1.91 -6.83 -5.00
N GLY A 147 -3.17 -7.23 -5.14
CA GLY A 147 -4.04 -7.74 -4.09
C GLY A 147 -4.57 -9.13 -4.42
N SER A 148 -5.29 -9.71 -3.46
CA SER A 148 -6.09 -10.92 -3.63
C SER A 148 -7.40 -10.74 -2.88
N GLN A 149 -8.52 -11.06 -3.51
CA GLN A 149 -9.85 -11.05 -2.90
C GLN A 149 -10.77 -12.06 -3.61
N SER A 150 -11.80 -12.55 -2.92
CA SER A 150 -12.75 -13.50 -3.51
C SER A 150 -13.51 -12.90 -4.70
N VAL A 151 -13.94 -13.76 -5.64
CA VAL A 151 -14.84 -13.37 -6.75
C VAL A 151 -16.04 -12.61 -6.20
N GLU A 152 -16.71 -13.16 -5.18
CA GLU A 152 -17.87 -12.55 -4.55
C GLU A 152 -17.59 -11.13 -4.06
N LEU A 153 -16.53 -10.93 -3.28
CA LEU A 153 -16.23 -9.64 -2.69
C LEU A 153 -15.85 -8.60 -3.75
N ASN A 154 -15.06 -9.00 -4.76
CA ASN A 154 -14.72 -8.09 -5.87
C ASN A 154 -15.99 -7.60 -6.59
N LEU A 155 -16.91 -8.51 -6.94
CA LEU A 155 -18.15 -8.13 -7.62
C LEU A 155 -19.05 -7.29 -6.72
N GLN A 156 -19.16 -7.62 -5.43
CA GLN A 156 -19.91 -6.83 -4.45
C GLN A 156 -19.39 -5.39 -4.35
N ILE A 157 -18.07 -5.19 -4.27
CA ILE A 157 -17.45 -3.85 -4.20
C ILE A 157 -17.89 -2.99 -5.39
N TYR A 158 -17.81 -3.52 -6.61
CA TYR A 158 -18.16 -2.74 -7.80
C TYR A 158 -19.67 -2.52 -7.95
N ASN A 159 -20.49 -3.51 -7.62
CA ASN A 159 -21.96 -3.34 -7.62
C ASN A 159 -22.40 -2.28 -6.60
N SER A 160 -21.89 -2.32 -5.37
CA SER A 160 -22.18 -1.30 -4.37
C SER A 160 -21.67 0.09 -4.76
N LEU A 161 -20.55 0.16 -5.49
CA LEU A 161 -20.04 1.43 -6.01
C LEU A 161 -20.96 2.01 -7.11
N ILE A 162 -21.55 1.17 -7.97
CA ILE A 162 -22.56 1.59 -8.95
C ILE A 162 -23.82 2.09 -8.22
N GLU A 163 -24.32 1.33 -7.25
CA GLU A 163 -25.52 1.70 -6.49
C GLU A 163 -25.38 3.04 -5.77
N SER A 164 -24.22 3.31 -5.19
CA SER A 164 -23.96 4.53 -4.41
C SER A 164 -23.53 5.74 -5.23
N SER A 165 -22.93 5.53 -6.41
CA SER A 165 -22.19 6.59 -7.13
C SER A 165 -22.48 6.66 -8.63
N SER A 166 -23.46 5.91 -9.15
CA SER A 166 -23.75 5.83 -10.60
C SER A 166 -24.00 7.19 -11.27
N ASP A 167 -24.46 8.21 -10.54
CA ASP A 167 -24.63 9.57 -11.08
C ASP A 167 -23.29 10.25 -11.43
N TYR A 168 -22.21 9.87 -10.76
CA TYR A 168 -20.91 10.54 -10.84
C TYR A 168 -19.84 9.73 -11.56
N ILE A 169 -20.03 8.42 -11.70
CA ILE A 169 -19.02 7.53 -12.29
C ILE A 169 -19.62 6.58 -13.32
N THR A 170 -18.75 6.06 -14.17
CA THR A 170 -19.01 4.91 -15.04
C THR A 170 -17.96 3.85 -14.76
N ILE A 171 -18.39 2.60 -14.54
CA ILE A 171 -17.51 1.45 -14.36
C ILE A 171 -17.53 0.63 -15.65
N ASN A 172 -16.39 0.54 -16.32
CA ASN A 172 -16.23 -0.20 -17.58
C ASN A 172 -15.59 -1.56 -17.31
N GLY A 173 -16.07 -2.62 -17.98
CA GLY A 173 -15.51 -3.98 -17.91
C GLY A 173 -16.10 -4.89 -16.83
N LEU A 174 -17.06 -4.42 -16.01
CA LEU A 174 -17.67 -5.24 -14.96
C LEU A 174 -18.47 -6.42 -15.52
N GLU A 175 -19.15 -6.25 -16.65
CA GLU A 175 -19.89 -7.33 -17.32
C GLU A 175 -18.96 -8.46 -17.78
N GLU A 176 -17.83 -8.09 -18.40
CA GLU A 176 -16.79 -9.03 -18.83
C GLU A 176 -16.22 -9.80 -17.63
N LEU A 177 -15.81 -9.08 -16.58
CA LEU A 177 -15.31 -9.68 -15.35
C LEU A 177 -16.33 -10.67 -14.77
N THR A 178 -17.59 -10.23 -14.63
CA THR A 178 -18.68 -11.04 -14.09
C THR A 178 -18.89 -12.32 -14.92
N TYR A 179 -18.87 -12.20 -16.25
CA TYR A 179 -19.05 -13.35 -17.15
C TYR A 179 -17.89 -14.34 -17.03
N ASN A 180 -16.65 -13.87 -17.12
CA ASN A 180 -15.45 -14.71 -17.09
C ASN A 180 -15.26 -15.40 -15.73
N THR A 181 -15.74 -14.80 -14.63
CA THR A 181 -15.62 -15.40 -13.29
C THR A 181 -16.66 -16.47 -12.98
N LYS A 182 -17.71 -16.66 -13.81
CA LYS A 182 -18.79 -17.65 -13.56
C LYS A 182 -18.31 -19.09 -13.41
N LYS A 183 -17.15 -19.41 -14.00
CA LYS A 183 -16.55 -20.74 -13.96
C LYS A 183 -15.81 -21.04 -12.64
N TYR A 184 -15.65 -20.06 -11.77
CA TYR A 184 -15.00 -20.21 -10.47
C TYR A 184 -16.02 -20.22 -9.32
N ASP A 185 -15.63 -20.84 -8.21
CA ASP A 185 -16.37 -20.74 -6.94
C ASP A 185 -16.40 -19.29 -6.44
N SER A 186 -17.46 -18.90 -5.74
CA SER A 186 -17.61 -17.52 -5.24
C SER A 186 -16.51 -17.10 -4.26
N LYS A 187 -15.92 -18.06 -3.55
CA LYS A 187 -14.80 -17.87 -2.62
C LYS A 187 -13.43 -17.98 -3.29
N TYR A 188 -13.36 -18.38 -4.57
CA TYR A 188 -12.10 -18.40 -5.31
C TYR A 188 -11.51 -16.99 -5.31
N GLU A 189 -10.23 -16.86 -4.95
CA GLU A 189 -9.59 -15.55 -4.92
C GLU A 189 -9.00 -15.18 -6.27
N LEU A 190 -9.29 -13.96 -6.71
CA LEU A 190 -8.69 -13.35 -7.87
C LEU A 190 -7.50 -12.51 -7.46
N LEU A 191 -6.43 -12.54 -8.27
CA LEU A 191 -5.37 -11.55 -8.16
C LEU A 191 -5.80 -10.26 -8.83
N SER A 192 -5.71 -9.15 -8.11
CA SER A 192 -6.03 -7.82 -8.64
C SER A 192 -4.76 -6.98 -8.76
N LEU A 193 -4.39 -6.62 -9.99
CA LEU A 193 -3.29 -5.71 -10.27
C LEU A 193 -3.86 -4.32 -10.55
N HIS A 194 -3.64 -3.38 -9.64
CA HIS A 194 -3.98 -1.99 -9.86
C HIS A 194 -2.76 -1.23 -10.40
N ILE A 195 -2.93 -0.57 -11.55
CA ILE A 195 -1.92 0.26 -12.19
C ILE A 195 -2.48 1.69 -12.30
N SER A 196 -1.67 2.69 -11.96
CA SER A 196 -1.96 4.10 -12.23
C SER A 196 -0.71 4.82 -12.71
N ASN A 197 -0.91 5.90 -13.47
CA ASN A 197 0.17 6.80 -13.86
C ASN A 197 0.64 7.64 -12.65
N LYS A 198 1.95 7.77 -12.42
CA LYS A 198 2.48 8.62 -11.33
C LYS A 198 2.11 10.10 -11.48
N GLU A 199 2.10 10.62 -12.71
CA GLU A 199 1.79 12.02 -13.02
C GLU A 199 0.29 12.29 -12.99
N ASN A 200 -0.52 11.31 -13.42
CA ASN A 200 -1.98 11.39 -13.35
C ASN A 200 -2.59 10.15 -12.67
N PRO A 201 -2.61 10.08 -11.33
CA PRO A 201 -3.13 8.92 -10.60
C PRO A 201 -4.61 8.63 -10.85
N SER A 202 -5.37 9.60 -11.37
CA SER A 202 -6.78 9.41 -11.72
C SER A 202 -6.96 8.50 -12.94
N ASP A 203 -5.94 8.40 -13.79
CA ASP A 203 -5.87 7.40 -14.85
C ASP A 203 -5.34 6.09 -14.25
N SER A 204 -6.29 5.24 -13.86
CA SER A 204 -6.01 3.98 -13.20
C SER A 204 -6.85 2.85 -13.78
N THR A 205 -6.24 1.67 -13.86
CA THR A 205 -6.88 0.45 -14.34
C THR A 205 -6.60 -0.67 -13.36
N THR A 206 -7.61 -1.47 -13.04
CA THR A 206 -7.45 -2.69 -12.26
C THR A 206 -7.67 -3.92 -13.14
N PHE A 207 -6.65 -4.78 -13.23
CA PHE A 207 -6.71 -6.05 -13.95
C PHE A 207 -6.96 -7.20 -12.98
N PHE A 208 -7.77 -8.16 -13.39
CA PHE A 208 -8.12 -9.34 -12.60
C PHE A 208 -7.59 -10.60 -13.25
N PHE A 209 -6.84 -11.40 -12.52
CA PHE A 209 -6.26 -12.65 -12.99
C PHE A 209 -6.69 -13.83 -12.11
N ASN A 210 -6.57 -15.04 -12.64
CA ASN A 210 -6.54 -16.24 -11.80
C ASN A 210 -5.31 -16.24 -10.87
N GLN A 211 -5.28 -17.14 -9.88
CA GLN A 211 -4.22 -17.20 -8.88
C GLN A 211 -2.84 -17.50 -9.46
N GLU A 212 -2.78 -18.19 -10.60
CA GLU A 212 -1.54 -18.53 -11.30
C GLU A 212 -1.04 -17.38 -12.19
N GLY A 213 -1.84 -16.32 -12.37
CA GLY A 213 -1.52 -15.20 -13.26
C GLY A 213 -1.32 -15.63 -14.71
N THR A 214 -2.03 -16.68 -15.14
CA THR A 214 -1.98 -17.26 -16.50
C THR A 214 -3.23 -16.93 -17.32
N GLU A 215 -4.26 -16.37 -16.70
CA GLU A 215 -5.50 -15.96 -17.35
C GLU A 215 -5.91 -14.56 -16.87
N LEU A 216 -6.21 -13.66 -17.81
CA LEU A 216 -6.82 -12.36 -17.55
C LEU A 216 -8.34 -12.53 -17.60
N LEU A 217 -9.02 -12.25 -16.49
CA LEU A 217 -10.45 -12.45 -16.31
C LEU A 217 -11.25 -11.16 -16.53
N GLY A 218 -10.60 -10.00 -16.46
CA GLY A 218 -11.22 -8.73 -16.79
C GLY A 218 -10.34 -7.55 -16.43
N GLN A 219 -10.72 -6.38 -16.93
CA GLN A 219 -10.11 -5.10 -16.59
C GLN A 219 -11.21 -4.12 -16.20
N ILE A 220 -10.98 -3.34 -15.15
CA ILE A 220 -11.91 -2.34 -14.66
C ILE A 220 -11.28 -0.95 -14.75
N ILE A 221 -12.00 -0.05 -15.41
CA ILE A 221 -11.67 1.38 -15.50
C ILE A 221 -12.86 2.18 -14.94
N ILE A 222 -12.59 3.01 -13.93
CA ILE A 222 -13.59 3.89 -13.32
C ILE A 222 -13.37 5.30 -13.85
N ASN A 223 -14.34 5.79 -14.62
CA ASN A 223 -14.30 7.15 -15.18
C ASN A 223 -15.27 8.05 -14.42
N LYS A 224 -14.85 9.27 -14.09
CA LYS A 224 -15.77 10.30 -13.62
C LYS A 224 -16.63 10.79 -14.77
N LYS A 225 -17.94 10.90 -14.55
CA LYS A 225 -18.83 11.58 -15.48
C LYS A 225 -18.56 13.08 -15.43
N PRO A 226 -18.62 13.79 -16.57
CA PRO A 226 -18.57 15.24 -16.56
C PRO A 226 -19.74 15.77 -15.72
N ALA A 227 -19.48 16.79 -14.90
CA ALA A 227 -20.54 17.46 -14.16
C ALA A 227 -21.60 17.93 -15.17
N SER A 228 -22.85 17.52 -14.97
CA SER A 228 -23.97 18.11 -15.69
C SER A 228 -23.97 19.61 -15.37
N ASN A 229 -23.61 20.43 -16.35
CA ASN A 229 -23.87 21.86 -16.30
C ASN A 229 -25.39 22.04 -16.27
N ASN A 230 -25.99 22.00 -15.07
CA ASN A 230 -27.33 22.52 -14.85
C ASN A 230 -27.25 24.04 -15.03
N VAL A 231 -27.32 24.47 -16.29
CA VAL A 231 -27.71 25.81 -16.68
C VAL A 231 -29.19 25.94 -16.31
N HIS A 232 -29.47 26.22 -15.05
CA HIS A 232 -30.74 26.85 -14.69
C HIS A 232 -30.59 28.35 -14.93
N LYS A 233 -31.09 28.76 -16.10
CA LYS A 233 -31.58 30.12 -16.35
C LYS A 233 -32.86 30.33 -15.55
#